data_AF-F8C7B4-F1
#
_entry.id   AF-F8C7B4-F1
#
_cell.length_a   1.000
_cell.length_b   1.000
_cell.length_c   1.000
_cell.angle_alpha   90.00
_cell.angle_beta   90.00
_cell.angle_gamma   90.00
#
_symmetry.space_group_name_H-M   'P 1'
#
loop_
_entity.id
_entity.type
_entity.pdbx_description
1 polymer ?
#
loop_
_entity_poly.entity_id
_entity_poly.type
_entity_poly.pdbx_seq_one_letter_code
_entity_poly.pdbx_strand_id
1 'polypeptide(L)'
;MKGWGRWLGWGWLVALAGAWACGGAAWDEDTDAACAGLLPGDVVITEYLNDPVGTDTGQEYVELHNPTRVRADLRGVTLYASRSDGSQERAFAVLEDWTVEAGGYLVLGDVRDGPLPAHVEHAYGEGLGALGNSGGRLGVRCGARVLDEVQLSAPAKGGVARVYDGRLVPDVAGNDDLARWCDSPDAGGGGAFQGSPGAANAPCGPPGDAGLPVDAGHVPTCLPGDAGVARPLVRPRAGDLVLTEVMANPRGDDTLGEWVELLATAPVDLNGVTLAAEAGETTVAAEGCLSLAAGESAVLARRADATLNGGLPTPRATFHMDLRNAGGRLVVKVGDAVVDAADYGPAVDGVATQVTAPLADADSNDAPAAWCEATAAYGTRGNLGTPGQVNRACVGDGGTPGGAGDGGTPAGGGDAGTPAPPGCIDRTTGASRARRTPAAGSLVLTEFMADPQAVADATGEWVEVLALRDMDLNGVSLSNEGGSRATFESALCLSVKAGGRAILARSEDAARNGGLPAVLGTFNFNLPNTAGNRKLELSVEGRLVDAVTWTGAATPGVSSQLDPHRSDPQRNDWPGSFCPTPDAARYGRGDRGTPGGVNRPCAP
;
A
#
# COMPACT_ATOMS: atom_id res chain seq x y z
N MET A 1 -72.30 16.13 49.07
CA MET A 1 -72.80 15.09 48.16
C MET A 1 -71.64 14.60 47.31
N LYS A 2 -71.37 13.28 47.36
CA LYS A 2 -70.60 12.42 46.42
C LYS A 2 -69.33 13.05 45.78
N GLY A 3 -68.08 12.66 46.06
CA GLY A 3 -67.55 11.33 46.38
C GLY A 3 -67.30 10.53 45.11
N TRP A 4 -66.02 10.24 44.81
CA TRP A 4 -65.39 9.11 44.08
C TRP A 4 -64.04 9.59 43.53
N GLY A 5 -62.87 8.98 43.73
CA GLY A 5 -62.46 7.80 44.48
C GLY A 5 -61.03 7.41 44.07
N ARG A 6 -60.16 7.14 45.08
CA ARG A 6 -59.07 6.13 45.17
C ARG A 6 -57.93 6.14 44.12
N TRP A 7 -56.70 5.68 44.39
CA TRP A 7 -55.75 5.53 45.51
C TRP A 7 -54.63 4.61 44.94
N LEU A 8 -53.39 4.78 45.45
CA LEU A 8 -52.21 3.87 45.35
C LEU A 8 -51.35 3.98 44.08
N GLY A 9 -50.02 4.10 44.13
CA GLY A 9 -49.08 4.07 45.25
C GLY A 9 -47.74 3.45 44.80
N TRP A 10 -46.65 3.94 45.42
CA TRP A 10 -45.25 3.45 45.39
C TRP A 10 -44.49 3.77 44.08
N GLY A 11 -43.36 4.47 44.08
CA GLY A 11 -42.31 4.60 45.07
C GLY A 11 -41.05 4.00 44.46
N TRP A 12 -39.99 4.80 44.33
CA TRP A 12 -38.58 4.50 44.63
C TRP A 12 -37.63 5.43 43.87
N LEU A 13 -36.61 5.85 44.61
CA LEU A 13 -35.46 6.65 44.25
C LEU A 13 -34.81 6.22 42.92
N VAL A 14 -34.47 7.19 42.08
CA VAL A 14 -33.28 7.10 41.20
C VAL A 14 -32.50 8.40 41.33
N ALA A 15 -31.20 8.22 41.55
CA ALA A 15 -30.23 9.22 41.95
C ALA A 15 -30.04 10.35 40.93
N LEU A 16 -29.98 11.58 41.43
CA LEU A 16 -29.28 12.68 40.79
C LEU A 16 -27.78 12.40 40.86
N ALA A 17 -27.23 11.80 39.80
CA ALA A 17 -25.82 11.88 39.50
C ALA A 17 -25.65 12.93 38.39
N GLY A 18 -25.16 14.11 38.79
CA GLY A 18 -24.71 15.12 37.84
C GLY A 18 -23.45 14.61 37.14
N ALA A 19 -23.59 14.22 35.87
CA ALA A 19 -22.46 14.03 34.99
C ALA A 19 -22.03 15.42 34.51
N TRP A 20 -20.81 15.78 34.91
CA TRP A 20 -20.07 16.93 34.42
C TRP A 20 -19.90 16.83 32.91
N ALA A 21 -20.05 17.97 32.25
CA ALA A 21 -19.80 18.15 30.83
C ALA A 21 -18.34 17.85 30.48
N CYS A 22 -18.09 16.74 29.78
CA CYS A 22 -16.95 16.59 28.88
C CYS A 22 -17.46 16.87 27.47
N GLY A 23 -17.08 18.02 26.92
CA GLY A 23 -17.36 18.38 25.53
C GLY A 23 -16.47 17.58 24.58
N GLY A 24 -16.86 16.35 24.27
CA GLY A 24 -16.55 15.75 22.98
C GLY A 24 -17.80 15.92 22.13
N ALA A 25 -17.71 16.65 21.02
CA ALA A 25 -18.79 16.58 20.03
C ALA A 25 -18.97 15.11 19.65
N ALA A 26 -20.22 14.63 19.63
CA ALA A 26 -20.50 13.31 19.10
C ALA A 26 -20.04 13.31 17.63
N TRP A 27 -19.10 12.41 17.32
CA TRP A 27 -18.58 12.16 15.98
C TRP A 27 -19.75 11.86 15.05
N ASP A 28 -19.89 12.65 14.00
CA ASP A 28 -20.92 12.42 12.98
C ASP A 28 -20.38 11.36 12.01
N GLU A 29 -20.94 10.15 12.06
CA GLU A 29 -20.52 8.99 11.23
C GLU A 29 -20.46 9.35 9.73
N ASP A 30 -21.30 10.29 9.27
CA ASP A 30 -21.32 10.74 7.87
C ASP A 30 -20.09 11.61 7.50
N THR A 31 -19.49 12.31 8.47
CA THR A 31 -18.28 13.12 8.21
C THR A 31 -17.01 12.30 8.20
N ASP A 32 -16.90 11.28 9.06
CA ASP A 32 -15.75 10.37 9.08
C ASP A 32 -15.68 9.50 7.82
N ALA A 33 -16.84 9.16 7.25
CA ALA A 33 -16.91 8.43 5.98
C ALA A 33 -16.30 9.21 4.80
N ALA A 34 -16.29 10.55 4.84
CA ALA A 34 -15.77 11.38 3.76
C ALA A 34 -14.25 11.31 3.63
N CYS A 35 -13.52 11.26 4.76
CA CYS A 35 -12.06 11.17 4.79
C CYS A 35 -11.54 9.73 4.96
N ALA A 36 -12.41 8.72 4.99
CA ALA A 36 -12.06 7.33 5.28
C ALA A 36 -10.99 6.75 4.34
N GLY A 37 -10.87 7.30 3.12
CA GLY A 37 -9.87 6.90 2.13
C GLY A 37 -8.46 7.41 2.37
N LEU A 38 -8.26 8.47 3.17
CA LEU A 38 -6.93 9.01 3.49
C LEU A 38 -6.25 8.15 4.54
N LEU A 39 -5.02 7.68 4.33
CA LEU A 39 -4.21 6.90 5.27
C LEU A 39 -3.20 7.78 6.03
N PRO A 40 -2.62 7.29 7.16
CA PRO A 40 -1.51 7.97 7.80
C PRO A 40 -0.37 8.28 6.81
N GLY A 41 0.08 9.53 6.81
CA GLY A 41 1.09 10.02 5.86
C GLY A 41 0.58 10.46 4.49
N ASP A 42 -0.72 10.31 4.17
CA ASP A 42 -1.29 10.86 2.93
C ASP A 42 -1.38 12.40 2.98
N VAL A 43 -1.44 12.96 4.18
CA VAL A 43 -1.40 14.39 4.47
C VAL A 43 -0.54 14.59 5.71
N VAL A 44 0.53 15.38 5.60
CA VAL A 44 1.54 15.57 6.65
C VAL A 44 1.82 17.05 6.91
N ILE A 45 2.10 17.41 8.15
CA ILE A 45 2.42 18.77 8.58
C ILE A 45 3.89 19.02 8.28
N THR A 46 4.16 20.05 7.47
CA THR A 46 5.51 20.42 7.01
C THR A 46 5.99 21.75 7.57
N GLU A 47 5.09 22.63 7.95
CA GLU A 47 5.42 23.96 8.42
C GLU A 47 4.34 24.49 9.37
N TYR A 48 4.74 25.24 10.41
CA TYR A 48 3.80 25.94 11.26
C TYR A 48 4.40 27.24 11.83
N LEU A 49 3.54 28.23 12.05
CA LEU A 49 3.86 29.43 12.84
C LEU A 49 3.00 29.45 14.10
N ASN A 50 3.63 29.19 15.24
CA ASN A 50 3.00 29.12 16.56
C ASN A 50 3.42 30.26 17.52
N ASP A 51 4.31 31.17 17.09
CA ASP A 51 4.75 32.33 17.88
C ASP A 51 4.95 33.53 16.95
N PRO A 52 3.88 34.13 16.40
CA PRO A 52 3.99 35.28 15.51
C PRO A 52 4.46 36.55 16.24
N VAL A 53 4.91 37.58 15.51
CA VAL A 53 5.22 38.88 16.14
C VAL A 53 3.92 39.55 16.58
N GLY A 54 3.83 39.92 17.86
CA GLY A 54 2.70 40.68 18.39
C GLY A 54 1.69 39.76 19.08
N THR A 55 0.44 39.76 18.64
CA THR A 55 -0.59 38.87 19.19
C THR A 55 -0.66 37.58 18.40
N ASP A 56 -0.70 36.44 19.11
CA ASP A 56 -0.87 35.11 18.49
C ASP A 56 -2.17 35.02 17.69
N THR A 57 -3.24 35.57 18.28
CA THR A 57 -4.56 35.64 17.65
C THR A 57 -4.50 36.34 16.30
N GLY A 58 -4.96 35.63 15.27
CA GLY A 58 -5.13 36.18 13.93
C GLY A 58 -3.90 36.06 13.01
N GLN A 59 -2.81 35.44 13.46
CA GLN A 59 -1.54 35.43 12.73
C GLN A 59 -0.87 34.07 12.59
N GLU A 60 -1.35 33.04 13.30
CA GLU A 60 -0.81 31.68 13.22
C GLU A 60 -1.29 30.95 11.97
N TYR A 61 -0.50 29.98 11.50
CA TYR A 61 -0.91 29.06 10.45
C TYR A 61 -0.23 27.70 10.57
N VAL A 62 -0.79 26.75 9.83
CA VAL A 62 -0.30 25.37 9.66
C VAL A 62 -0.29 25.06 8.17
N GLU A 63 0.77 24.42 7.69
CA GLU A 63 0.87 23.91 6.34
C GLU A 63 0.77 22.37 6.34
N LEU A 64 -0.07 21.88 5.43
CA LEU A 64 -0.23 20.47 5.12
C LEU A 64 0.37 20.18 3.73
N HIS A 65 1.07 19.06 3.61
CA HIS A 65 1.62 18.56 2.36
C HIS A 65 1.01 17.20 2.01
N ASN A 66 0.73 16.98 0.72
CA ASN A 66 0.34 15.67 0.21
C ASN A 66 1.55 15.03 -0.52
N PRO A 67 2.29 14.11 0.12
CA PRO A 67 3.46 13.47 -0.48
C PRO A 67 3.10 12.38 -1.51
N THR A 68 1.80 12.11 -1.71
CA THR A 68 1.34 11.04 -2.60
C THR A 68 1.27 11.51 -4.07
N ARG A 69 0.95 10.56 -4.97
CA ARG A 69 0.77 10.83 -6.41
C ARG A 69 -0.70 11.04 -6.81
N VAL A 70 -1.61 11.09 -5.84
CA VAL A 70 -3.04 11.30 -6.05
C VAL A 70 -3.48 12.53 -5.29
N ARG A 71 -4.52 13.23 -5.76
CA ARG A 71 -5.10 14.34 -4.99
C ARG A 71 -5.68 13.81 -3.68
N ALA A 72 -5.46 14.54 -2.59
CA ALA A 72 -6.08 14.29 -1.29
C ALA A 72 -7.31 15.19 -1.14
N ASP A 73 -8.44 14.61 -0.73
CA ASP A 73 -9.67 15.33 -0.38
C ASP A 73 -9.76 15.41 1.14
N LEU A 74 -9.81 16.63 1.68
CA LEU A 74 -9.77 16.88 3.11
C LEU A 74 -11.15 16.97 3.76
N ARG A 75 -12.25 16.79 3.00
CA ARG A 75 -13.58 16.79 3.59
C ARG A 75 -13.69 15.71 4.68
N GLY A 76 -14.06 16.11 5.89
CA GLY A 76 -14.13 15.25 7.08
C GLY A 76 -12.84 15.19 7.91
N VAL A 77 -11.72 15.70 7.41
CA VAL A 77 -10.46 15.76 8.18
C VAL A 77 -10.61 16.78 9.31
N THR A 78 -10.11 16.41 10.49
CA THR A 78 -10.05 17.25 11.67
C THR A 78 -8.61 17.67 11.94
N LEU A 79 -8.34 18.98 11.91
CA LEU A 79 -7.12 19.59 12.43
C LEU A 79 -7.30 19.82 13.93
N TYR A 80 -6.31 19.46 14.75
CA TYR A 80 -6.39 19.64 16.20
C TYR A 80 -5.08 20.13 16.79
N ALA A 81 -5.18 20.86 17.90
CA ALA A 81 -4.04 21.30 18.69
C ALA A 81 -4.32 21.08 20.19
N SER A 82 -3.30 20.70 20.95
CA SER A 82 -3.40 20.47 22.39
C SER A 82 -2.14 20.88 23.13
N ARG A 83 -2.16 20.80 24.46
CA ARG A 83 -0.92 20.80 25.24
C ARG A 83 -0.11 19.53 24.97
N SER A 84 1.18 19.53 25.31
CA SER A 84 2.06 18.37 25.11
C SER A 84 1.56 17.10 25.81
N ASP A 85 0.84 17.24 26.93
CA ASP A 85 0.22 16.12 27.67
C ASP A 85 -1.14 15.67 27.10
N GLY A 86 -1.63 16.34 26.06
CA GLY A 86 -2.90 16.04 25.38
C GLY A 86 -4.12 16.69 26.02
N SER A 87 -3.93 17.44 27.11
CA SER A 87 -5.02 18.19 27.70
C SER A 87 -5.36 19.44 26.87
N GLN A 88 -6.59 19.92 27.06
CA GLN A 88 -7.11 21.13 26.41
C GLN A 88 -7.08 21.09 24.88
N GLU A 89 -7.33 19.92 24.29
CA GLU A 89 -7.46 19.79 22.84
C GLU A 89 -8.55 20.74 22.30
N ARG A 90 -8.21 21.41 21.20
CA ARG A 90 -9.08 22.20 20.34
C ARG A 90 -9.01 21.61 18.95
N ALA A 91 -10.12 21.64 18.23
CA ALA A 91 -10.24 20.96 16.95
C ALA A 91 -11.11 21.75 15.98
N PHE A 92 -10.74 21.67 14.70
CA PHE A 92 -11.43 22.25 13.58
C PHE A 92 -11.67 21.15 12.53
N ALA A 93 -12.94 20.91 12.19
CA ALA A 93 -13.32 19.93 11.18
C ALA A 93 -13.50 20.63 9.82
N VAL A 94 -12.89 20.07 8.78
CA VAL A 94 -13.04 20.52 7.41
C VAL A 94 -14.36 19.97 6.85
N LEU A 95 -15.34 20.84 6.62
CA LEU A 95 -16.66 20.45 6.11
C LEU A 95 -16.84 20.75 4.60
N GLU A 96 -15.91 21.51 4.05
CA GLU A 96 -15.87 21.90 2.64
C GLU A 96 -14.97 20.94 1.84
N ASP A 97 -15.10 20.96 0.52
CA ASP A 97 -14.33 20.10 -0.39
C ASP A 97 -12.94 20.70 -0.66
N TRP A 98 -12.14 20.84 0.39
CA TRP A 98 -10.75 21.31 0.27
C TRP A 98 -9.89 20.16 -0.23
N THR A 99 -8.97 20.45 -1.16
CA THR A 99 -8.11 19.43 -1.75
C THR A 99 -6.66 19.85 -1.76
N VAL A 100 -5.77 18.89 -1.59
CA VAL A 100 -4.33 19.06 -1.80
C VAL A 100 -3.94 18.21 -3.00
N GLU A 101 -3.47 18.86 -4.07
CA GLU A 101 -3.00 18.14 -5.26
C GLU A 101 -1.83 17.20 -4.93
N ALA A 102 -1.56 16.23 -5.79
CA ALA A 102 -0.42 15.32 -5.65
C ALA A 102 0.90 16.12 -5.56
N GLY A 103 1.68 15.93 -4.48
CA GLY A 103 2.89 16.70 -4.21
C GLY A 103 2.64 18.17 -3.84
N GLY A 104 1.38 18.57 -3.63
CA GLY A 104 0.97 19.94 -3.33
C GLY A 104 1.03 20.30 -1.85
N TYR A 105 0.79 21.57 -1.56
CA TYR A 105 0.75 22.15 -0.21
C TYR A 105 -0.59 22.88 -0.01
N LEU A 106 -1.03 22.94 1.23
CA LEU A 106 -2.23 23.69 1.65
C LEU A 106 -1.99 24.37 2.99
N VAL A 107 -2.25 25.66 3.07
CA VAL A 107 -1.99 26.51 4.23
C VAL A 107 -3.30 26.94 4.88
N LEU A 108 -3.43 26.64 6.17
CA LEU A 108 -4.58 26.98 6.99
C LEU A 108 -4.19 27.98 8.08
N GLY A 109 -4.90 29.09 8.21
CA GLY A 109 -4.58 30.16 9.17
C GLY A 109 -5.66 30.46 10.22
N ASP A 110 -5.24 31.02 11.37
CA ASP A 110 -6.13 31.70 12.32
C ASP A 110 -6.55 33.03 11.69
N VAL A 111 -7.57 33.00 10.82
CA VAL A 111 -8.16 34.20 10.23
C VAL A 111 -9.62 34.29 10.66
N ARG A 112 -9.93 35.25 11.53
CA ARG A 112 -11.25 35.36 12.16
C ARG A 112 -12.19 36.30 11.44
N ASP A 113 -11.64 37.37 10.87
CA ASP A 113 -12.37 38.40 10.13
C ASP A 113 -11.47 39.00 9.02
N GLY A 114 -12.10 39.43 7.93
CA GLY A 114 -11.40 40.09 6.81
C GLY A 114 -10.91 39.14 5.71
N PRO A 115 -10.19 39.67 4.71
CA PRO A 115 -9.64 38.85 3.64
C PRO A 115 -8.50 37.96 4.14
N LEU A 116 -8.38 36.76 3.57
CA LEU A 116 -7.27 35.86 3.86
C LEU A 116 -5.93 36.51 3.49
N PRO A 117 -4.88 36.38 4.33
CA PRO A 117 -3.53 36.70 3.94
C PRO A 117 -3.14 35.97 2.66
N ALA A 118 -2.27 36.57 1.83
CA ALA A 118 -1.92 36.01 0.52
C ALA A 118 -1.25 34.61 0.57
N HIS A 119 -0.77 34.20 1.73
CA HIS A 119 -0.12 32.92 1.98
C HIS A 119 -1.03 31.89 2.67
N VAL A 120 -2.29 32.24 2.94
CA VAL A 120 -3.27 31.37 3.59
C VAL A 120 -4.35 31.07 2.56
N GLU A 121 -4.56 29.79 2.25
CA GLU A 121 -5.64 29.38 1.34
C GLU A 121 -6.98 29.24 2.06
N HIS A 122 -6.97 28.76 3.31
CA HIS A 122 -8.19 28.54 4.10
C HIS A 122 -8.05 29.00 5.55
N ALA A 123 -9.16 29.36 6.18
CA ALA A 123 -9.18 29.78 7.58
C ALA A 123 -9.78 28.69 8.47
N TYR A 124 -9.13 28.40 9.60
CA TYR A 124 -9.74 27.64 10.69
C TYR A 124 -10.40 28.54 11.75
N GLY A 125 -10.29 29.87 11.59
CA GLY A 125 -10.85 30.87 12.50
C GLY A 125 -10.46 30.61 13.95
N GLU A 126 -11.44 30.60 14.86
CA GLU A 126 -11.18 30.32 16.29
C GLU A 126 -11.07 28.82 16.63
N GLY A 127 -11.16 27.92 15.63
CA GLY A 127 -11.33 26.47 15.84
C GLY A 127 -10.22 25.80 16.65
N LEU A 128 -8.97 26.20 16.42
CA LEU A 128 -7.82 25.69 17.18
C LEU A 128 -7.49 26.53 18.43
N GLY A 129 -8.05 27.75 18.55
CA GLY A 129 -7.51 28.75 19.46
C GLY A 129 -6.08 29.16 19.07
N ALA A 130 -5.33 29.69 20.05
CA ALA A 130 -3.90 29.97 19.86
C ALA A 130 -3.09 28.68 20.00
N LEU A 131 -2.11 28.46 19.12
CA LEU A 131 -1.14 27.39 19.24
C LEU A 131 -0.21 27.65 20.43
N GLY A 132 0.47 26.61 20.89
CA GLY A 132 1.41 26.74 22.01
C GLY A 132 2.75 27.30 21.57
N ASN A 133 3.07 28.56 21.92
CA ASN A 133 4.32 29.24 21.52
C ASN A 133 5.59 28.50 21.97
N SER A 134 5.54 27.83 23.13
CA SER A 134 6.69 27.10 23.68
C SER A 134 6.63 25.58 23.48
N GLY A 135 5.49 25.07 23.00
CA GLY A 135 5.24 23.64 22.86
C GLY A 135 3.76 23.28 22.98
N GLY A 136 3.42 22.08 22.50
CA GLY A 136 2.06 21.59 22.34
C GLY A 136 2.04 20.47 21.32
N ARG A 137 0.88 19.91 20.99
CA ARG A 137 0.75 19.01 19.85
C ARG A 137 -0.14 19.65 18.81
N LEU A 138 0.15 19.35 17.56
CA LEU A 138 -0.64 19.76 16.41
C LEU A 138 -0.77 18.53 15.52
N GLY A 139 -1.98 18.18 15.10
CA GLY A 139 -2.19 16.99 14.29
C GLY A 139 -3.41 17.08 13.41
N VAL A 140 -3.49 16.15 12.46
CA VAL A 140 -4.61 15.94 11.56
C VAL A 140 -5.12 14.52 11.72
N ARG A 141 -6.44 14.34 11.76
CA ARG A 141 -7.08 13.02 11.92
C ARG A 141 -8.35 12.89 11.10
N CYS A 142 -8.70 11.66 10.74
CA CYS A 142 -10.00 11.30 10.19
C CYS A 142 -10.73 10.42 11.22
N GLY A 143 -11.82 10.92 11.80
CA GLY A 143 -12.41 10.31 12.99
C GLY A 143 -11.37 10.14 14.11
N ALA A 144 -11.21 8.90 14.60
CA ALA A 144 -10.23 8.54 15.61
C ALA A 144 -8.81 8.29 15.08
N ARG A 145 -8.63 8.21 13.76
CA ARG A 145 -7.35 7.82 13.14
C ARG A 145 -6.51 9.04 12.85
N VAL A 146 -5.36 9.13 13.53
CA VAL A 146 -4.36 10.16 13.27
C VAL A 146 -3.75 9.92 11.89
N LEU A 147 -3.80 10.95 11.04
CA LEU A 147 -3.15 10.94 9.74
C LEU A 147 -1.71 11.43 9.86
N ASP A 148 -1.49 12.41 10.74
CA ASP A 148 -0.18 12.97 11.08
C ASP A 148 -0.28 13.79 12.38
N GLU A 149 0.78 13.83 13.17
CA GLU A 149 0.91 14.65 14.38
C GLU A 149 2.33 15.19 14.47
N VAL A 150 2.52 16.36 15.07
CA VAL A 150 3.83 16.93 15.35
C VAL A 150 3.87 17.54 16.75
N GLN A 151 5.03 17.45 17.39
CA GLN A 151 5.31 18.19 18.61
C GLN A 151 5.67 19.63 18.25
N LEU A 152 4.89 20.60 18.75
CA LEU A 152 5.23 22.01 18.62
C LEU A 152 6.48 22.34 19.43
N SER A 153 7.27 23.27 18.93
CA SER A 153 8.49 23.79 19.55
C SER A 153 8.60 25.30 19.37
N ALA A 154 9.31 25.97 20.29
CA ALA A 154 9.52 27.41 20.20
C ALA A 154 10.50 27.75 19.07
N PRO A 155 10.22 28.78 18.24
CA PRO A 155 11.24 29.33 17.36
C PRO A 155 12.31 30.09 18.18
N ALA A 156 13.50 30.29 17.61
CA ALA A 156 14.54 31.10 18.26
C ALA A 156 14.14 32.58 18.34
N LYS A 157 13.22 33.03 17.48
CA LYS A 157 12.66 34.37 17.48
C LYS A 157 11.19 34.32 17.05
N GLY A 158 10.32 35.02 17.77
CA GLY A 158 8.92 35.20 17.35
C GLY A 158 8.82 35.85 15.96
N GLY A 159 7.83 35.41 15.20
CA GLY A 159 7.61 35.74 13.78
C GLY A 159 8.24 34.76 12.79
N VAL A 160 8.93 33.73 13.27
CA VAL A 160 9.61 32.74 12.43
C VAL A 160 8.87 31.41 12.49
N ALA A 161 8.56 30.85 11.32
CA ALA A 161 7.98 29.53 11.20
C ALA A 161 8.98 28.45 11.58
N ARG A 162 8.44 27.35 12.11
CA ARG A 162 9.12 26.07 12.21
C ARG A 162 8.88 25.31 10.92
N VAL A 163 9.96 24.92 10.25
CA VAL A 163 9.93 24.15 9.00
C VAL A 163 10.56 22.78 9.22
N TYR A 164 9.96 21.76 8.62
CA TYR A 164 10.57 20.45 8.47
C TYR A 164 11.72 20.52 7.45
N ASP A 165 12.87 19.88 7.71
CA ASP A 165 14.05 19.96 6.84
C ASP A 165 13.71 19.57 5.40
N GLY A 166 13.76 20.53 4.48
CA GLY A 166 13.41 20.35 3.07
C GLY A 166 14.25 19.34 2.29
N ARG A 167 15.32 18.80 2.89
CA ARG A 167 16.08 17.66 2.33
C ARG A 167 15.35 16.33 2.51
N LEU A 168 14.45 16.25 3.49
CA LEU A 168 13.77 15.05 3.91
C LEU A 168 12.42 14.97 3.21
N VAL A 169 12.00 13.76 2.86
CA VAL A 169 10.65 13.52 2.34
C VAL A 169 9.71 13.50 3.55
N PRO A 170 8.71 14.41 3.64
CA PRO A 170 7.76 14.40 4.74
C PRO A 170 6.99 13.07 4.83
N ASP A 171 6.90 12.52 6.03
CA ASP A 171 6.14 11.31 6.35
C ASP A 171 5.65 11.37 7.82
N VAL A 172 4.74 10.47 8.18
CA VAL A 172 3.98 10.46 9.44
C VAL A 172 4.83 10.32 10.72
N ALA A 173 6.05 9.79 10.61
CA ALA A 173 6.94 9.59 11.77
C ALA A 173 8.18 10.48 11.67
N GLY A 174 8.54 10.87 10.46
CA GLY A 174 9.72 11.64 10.16
C GLY A 174 9.62 13.05 10.71
N ASN A 175 8.42 13.62 10.76
CA ASN A 175 8.15 14.95 11.28
C ASN A 175 7.83 14.97 12.80
N ASP A 176 7.79 13.82 13.47
CA ASP A 176 7.74 13.73 14.94
C ASP A 176 9.08 14.06 15.61
N ASP A 177 10.20 13.84 14.90
CA ASP A 177 11.54 14.08 15.40
C ASP A 177 11.88 15.58 15.34
N LEU A 178 11.76 16.25 16.49
CA LEU A 178 12.10 17.66 16.67
C LEU A 178 13.51 18.03 16.18
N ALA A 179 14.45 17.08 16.09
CA ALA A 179 15.80 17.36 15.56
C ALA A 179 15.81 17.63 14.05
N ARG A 180 14.73 17.29 13.34
CA ARG A 180 14.55 17.50 11.89
C ARG A 180 13.77 18.78 11.57
N TRP A 181 13.43 19.55 12.61
CA TRP A 181 12.79 20.85 12.48
C TRP A 181 13.77 21.97 12.78
N CYS A 182 13.65 23.05 12.03
CA CYS A 182 14.40 24.27 12.28
C CYS A 182 13.53 25.50 12.09
N ASP A 183 14.05 26.65 12.52
CA ASP A 183 13.52 27.94 12.11
C ASP A 183 13.74 28.14 10.61
N SER A 184 12.76 28.69 9.91
CA SER A 184 12.84 28.89 8.45
C SER A 184 14.14 29.59 8.03
N PRO A 185 14.98 28.96 7.19
CA PRO A 185 16.25 29.52 6.73
C PRO A 185 16.11 30.81 5.91
N ASP A 186 14.96 31.03 5.29
CA ASP A 186 14.66 32.21 4.46
C ASP A 186 14.31 33.47 5.28
N ALA A 187 14.56 33.42 6.59
CA ALA A 187 14.47 34.50 7.59
C ALA A 187 15.15 35.84 7.23
N GLY A 188 15.95 35.90 6.16
CA GLY A 188 16.70 37.09 5.75
C GLY A 188 15.93 38.14 4.92
N GLY A 189 14.71 37.86 4.48
CA GLY A 189 14.01 38.65 3.44
C GLY A 189 13.21 39.90 3.89
N GLY A 190 13.16 40.23 5.19
CA GLY A 190 12.59 41.51 5.67
C GLY A 190 11.06 41.64 5.73
N GLY A 191 10.30 40.53 5.71
CA GLY A 191 8.87 40.50 6.02
C GLY A 191 8.55 40.42 7.52
N ALA A 192 7.29 40.69 7.90
CA ALA A 192 6.79 40.55 9.28
C ALA A 192 6.68 39.08 9.75
N PHE A 193 6.76 38.15 8.82
CA PHE A 193 6.69 36.71 9.01
C PHE A 193 7.75 36.03 8.11
N GLN A 194 8.34 34.92 8.57
CA GLN A 194 9.46 34.23 7.95
C GLN A 194 9.19 32.72 7.84
N GLY A 195 8.81 32.26 6.65
CA GLY A 195 8.56 30.85 6.30
C GLY A 195 8.34 30.65 4.80
N SER A 196 7.94 29.45 4.40
CA SER A 196 7.74 28.99 3.02
C SER A 196 6.30 28.53 2.69
N PRO A 197 5.25 29.19 3.21
CA PRO A 197 3.87 28.73 3.03
C PRO A 197 3.48 28.55 1.57
N GLY A 198 2.92 27.38 1.26
CA GLY A 198 2.49 26.96 -0.07
C GLY A 198 3.63 26.43 -0.94
N ALA A 199 4.83 26.20 -0.39
CA ALA A 199 6.03 25.79 -1.12
C ALA A 199 6.88 24.79 -0.33
N ALA A 200 7.80 24.12 -1.03
CA ALA A 200 8.73 23.22 -0.38
C ALA A 200 9.70 23.97 0.56
N ASN A 201 9.85 23.46 1.77
CA ASN A 201 10.75 24.01 2.78
C ASN A 201 12.20 24.07 2.31
N ALA A 202 12.94 25.05 2.81
CA ALA A 202 14.38 25.09 2.64
C ALA A 202 15.09 24.07 3.55
N PRO A 203 16.28 23.58 3.15
CA PRO A 203 17.13 22.76 3.99
C PRO A 203 17.51 23.40 5.33
N CYS A 204 17.45 22.64 6.42
CA CYS A 204 17.84 23.15 7.74
C CYS A 204 19.36 23.39 7.87
N GLY A 205 19.78 24.65 8.02
CA GLY A 205 21.17 25.08 8.20
C GLY A 205 22.02 25.14 6.90
N PRO A 206 23.22 25.76 6.93
CA PRO A 206 24.13 25.77 5.79
C PRO A 206 24.55 24.34 5.43
N PRO A 207 24.86 24.03 4.15
CA PRO A 207 25.38 22.72 3.79
C PRO A 207 26.74 22.52 4.48
N GLY A 208 26.77 21.82 5.62
CA GLY A 208 28.03 21.38 6.25
C GLY A 208 28.13 21.41 7.78
N ASP A 209 27.38 22.24 8.51
CA ASP A 209 27.76 22.54 9.91
C ASP A 209 26.72 22.18 11.00
N ALA A 210 25.66 21.45 10.69
CA ALA A 210 24.71 20.97 11.70
C ALA A 210 25.09 19.59 12.24
N GLY A 211 26.22 19.48 12.97
CA GLY A 211 26.46 18.43 13.98
C GLY A 211 25.91 17.03 13.70
N LEU A 212 26.09 16.52 12.48
CA LEU A 212 25.62 15.21 12.10
C LEU A 212 26.54 14.13 12.70
N PRO A 213 26.00 13.05 13.28
CA PRO A 213 26.74 11.79 13.38
C PRO A 213 27.26 11.44 11.98
N VAL A 214 28.46 10.87 11.94
CA VAL A 214 29.35 10.75 10.76
C VAL A 214 28.81 9.94 9.57
N ASP A 215 27.51 9.68 9.47
CA ASP A 215 26.88 8.93 8.38
C ASP A 215 25.77 9.69 7.61
N ALA A 216 25.42 10.93 7.95
CA ALA A 216 24.30 11.66 7.31
C ALA A 216 24.70 12.54 6.10
N GLY A 217 25.44 11.98 5.15
CA GLY A 217 25.77 12.68 3.89
C GLY A 217 25.78 11.78 2.65
N HIS A 218 25.62 10.47 2.83
CA HIS A 218 25.40 9.57 1.72
C HIS A 218 23.90 9.31 1.66
N VAL A 219 23.20 9.92 0.70
CA VAL A 219 21.90 9.38 0.28
C VAL A 219 22.26 8.03 -0.35
N PRO A 220 21.96 6.89 0.32
CA PRO A 220 22.29 5.62 -0.28
C PRO A 220 21.55 5.54 -1.61
N THR A 221 22.30 5.19 -2.64
CA THR A 221 21.81 5.06 -3.99
C THR A 221 21.92 3.62 -4.45
N CYS A 222 21.08 3.23 -5.39
CA CYS A 222 21.21 1.97 -6.09
C CYS A 222 21.28 2.21 -7.60
N LEU A 223 21.83 1.24 -8.32
CA LEU A 223 21.85 1.23 -9.78
C LEU A 223 20.61 0.49 -10.31
N PRO A 224 19.71 1.14 -11.06
CA PRO A 224 18.66 0.44 -11.78
C PRO A 224 19.27 -0.55 -12.79
N GLY A 225 18.61 -1.70 -13.03
CA GLY A 225 19.16 -2.87 -13.73
C GLY A 225 19.63 -2.68 -15.19
N ASP A 226 19.46 -1.50 -15.79
CA ASP A 226 19.76 -1.23 -17.20
C ASP A 226 20.64 0.02 -17.35
N ALA A 227 21.96 -0.09 -17.10
CA ALA A 227 22.97 0.99 -17.29
C ALA A 227 22.58 2.38 -16.70
N GLY A 228 21.71 2.38 -15.69
CA GLY A 228 21.05 3.59 -15.19
C GLY A 228 21.97 4.45 -14.34
N VAL A 229 21.71 5.75 -14.34
CA VAL A 229 22.28 6.67 -13.35
C VAL A 229 21.81 6.23 -11.97
N ALA A 230 22.73 6.15 -11.01
CA ALA A 230 22.41 5.83 -9.63
C ALA A 230 21.30 6.76 -9.13
N ARG A 231 20.23 6.18 -8.57
CA ARG A 231 19.13 6.94 -7.99
C ARG A 231 19.09 6.75 -6.47
N PRO A 232 18.56 7.74 -5.71
CA PRO A 232 18.25 7.56 -4.30
C PRO A 232 17.38 6.32 -4.05
N LEU A 233 17.63 5.61 -2.96
CA LEU A 233 16.75 4.55 -2.48
C LEU A 233 15.39 5.10 -2.08
N VAL A 234 14.32 4.38 -2.43
CA VAL A 234 12.97 4.56 -1.90
C VAL A 234 12.89 3.75 -0.61
N ARG A 235 13.16 4.37 0.54
CA ARG A 235 13.18 3.66 1.82
C ARG A 235 11.75 3.29 2.26
N PRO A 236 11.52 2.06 2.76
CA PRO A 236 10.27 1.70 3.41
C PRO A 236 10.05 2.48 4.70
N ARG A 237 8.81 2.95 4.90
CA ARG A 237 8.26 3.52 6.14
C ARG A 237 7.60 2.42 6.98
N ALA A 238 7.18 2.75 8.21
CA ALA A 238 6.34 1.86 9.00
C ALA A 238 5.10 1.44 8.21
N GLY A 239 4.84 0.13 8.15
CA GLY A 239 3.76 -0.46 7.37
C GLY A 239 4.00 -0.64 5.88
N ASP A 240 5.08 -0.08 5.31
CA ASP A 240 5.39 -0.20 3.87
C ASP A 240 5.86 -1.60 3.47
N LEU A 241 6.36 -2.40 4.43
CA LEU A 241 6.67 -3.82 4.29
C LEU A 241 6.00 -4.58 5.43
N VAL A 242 5.37 -5.71 5.14
CA VAL A 242 4.66 -6.54 6.12
C VAL A 242 5.18 -7.97 6.07
N LEU A 243 5.52 -8.55 7.22
CA LEU A 243 5.84 -9.96 7.39
C LEU A 243 4.58 -10.80 7.17
N THR A 244 4.59 -11.63 6.13
CA THR A 244 3.42 -12.43 5.75
C THR A 244 3.61 -13.91 5.99
N GLU A 245 4.82 -14.44 5.86
CA GLU A 245 5.04 -15.88 5.95
C GLU A 245 6.47 -16.21 6.40
N VAL A 246 6.59 -17.24 7.23
CA VAL A 246 7.85 -17.68 7.84
C VAL A 246 7.98 -19.19 7.76
N MET A 247 9.05 -19.67 7.14
CA MET A 247 9.46 -21.08 7.19
C MET A 247 10.71 -21.20 8.06
N ALA A 248 10.52 -21.54 9.32
CA ALA A 248 11.61 -21.75 10.27
C ALA A 248 12.13 -23.19 10.29
N ASN A 249 11.30 -24.20 9.98
CA ASN A 249 11.69 -25.62 10.01
C ASN A 249 11.41 -26.34 8.68
N PRO A 250 12.12 -26.04 7.59
CA PRO A 250 11.92 -26.67 6.28
C PRO A 250 12.32 -28.15 6.28
N ARG A 251 11.65 -29.00 5.47
CA ARG A 251 12.11 -30.38 5.25
C ARG A 251 13.48 -30.42 4.61
N GLY A 252 14.32 -31.30 5.12
CA GLY A 252 15.69 -31.51 4.66
C GLY A 252 16.68 -30.87 5.63
N ASP A 253 17.64 -30.11 5.10
CA ASP A 253 18.57 -29.34 5.92
C ASP A 253 17.93 -28.03 6.35
N ASP A 254 17.52 -28.00 7.62
CA ASP A 254 16.95 -26.87 8.35
C ASP A 254 17.75 -25.57 8.08
N THR A 255 19.08 -25.66 8.17
CA THR A 255 19.97 -24.50 8.08
C THR A 255 20.11 -23.89 6.68
N LEU A 256 19.52 -24.50 5.65
CA LEU A 256 19.62 -24.06 4.26
C LEU A 256 18.27 -23.65 3.66
N GLY A 257 17.17 -24.17 4.18
CA GLY A 257 15.84 -24.02 3.60
C GLY A 257 14.97 -22.94 4.22
N GLU A 258 15.43 -22.24 5.26
CA GLU A 258 14.62 -21.22 5.94
C GLU A 258 14.41 -20.01 5.03
N TRP A 259 13.22 -19.41 5.14
CA TRP A 259 12.86 -18.20 4.43
C TRP A 259 11.78 -17.40 5.15
N VAL A 260 11.70 -16.12 4.82
CA VAL A 260 10.72 -15.15 5.29
C VAL A 260 10.17 -14.41 4.08
N GLU A 261 8.88 -14.14 4.06
CA GLU A 261 8.22 -13.32 3.04
C GLU A 261 7.82 -11.94 3.59
N LEU A 262 8.07 -10.92 2.76
CA LEU A 262 7.67 -9.54 2.98
C LEU A 262 6.71 -9.10 1.88
N LEU A 263 5.57 -8.52 2.23
CA LEU A 263 4.66 -7.86 1.30
C LEU A 263 4.90 -6.35 1.32
N ALA A 264 5.22 -5.76 0.17
CA ALA A 264 5.28 -4.31 0.05
C ALA A 264 3.87 -3.71 -0.04
N THR A 265 3.52 -2.75 0.80
CA THR A 265 2.22 -2.02 0.71
C THR A 265 2.36 -0.70 -0.07
N ALA A 266 3.59 -0.22 -0.24
CA ALA A 266 3.98 0.91 -1.07
C ALA A 266 5.19 0.54 -1.96
N PRO A 267 5.50 1.31 -3.02
CA PRO A 267 6.74 1.11 -3.78
C PRO A 267 7.95 1.40 -2.90
N VAL A 268 8.87 0.44 -2.76
CA VAL A 268 10.04 0.53 -1.86
C VAL A 268 11.26 -0.15 -2.45
N ASP A 269 12.45 0.12 -1.91
CA ASP A 269 13.68 -0.62 -2.17
C ASP A 269 14.11 -1.39 -0.92
N LEU A 270 14.43 -2.68 -1.08
CA LEU A 270 14.93 -3.51 0.02
C LEU A 270 16.39 -3.20 0.39
N ASN A 271 17.12 -2.41 -0.40
CA ASN A 271 18.51 -2.06 -0.08
C ASN A 271 18.57 -1.32 1.27
N GLY A 272 19.38 -1.84 2.20
CA GLY A 272 19.50 -1.28 3.55
C GLY A 272 18.39 -1.67 4.52
N VAL A 273 17.41 -2.48 4.10
CA VAL A 273 16.43 -3.09 5.01
C VAL A 273 17.12 -4.18 5.82
N THR A 274 16.94 -4.15 7.13
CA THR A 274 17.47 -5.15 8.06
C THR A 274 16.36 -6.05 8.54
N LEU A 275 16.53 -7.36 8.35
CA LEU A 275 15.74 -8.40 9.00
C LEU A 275 16.47 -8.82 10.28
N ALA A 276 15.84 -8.62 11.43
CA ALA A 276 16.37 -8.96 12.73
C ALA A 276 15.53 -10.04 13.40
N ALA A 277 16.22 -10.97 14.05
CA ALA A 277 15.67 -12.03 14.89
C ALA A 277 16.50 -12.12 16.17
N GLU A 278 16.07 -12.91 17.14
CA GLU A 278 16.85 -13.11 18.37
C GLU A 278 18.24 -13.73 18.13
N ALA A 279 18.38 -14.53 17.08
CA ALA A 279 19.64 -15.19 16.73
C ALA A 279 20.64 -14.27 16.03
N GLY A 280 20.20 -13.08 15.57
CA GLY A 280 21.03 -12.13 14.85
C GLY A 280 20.23 -11.30 13.85
N GLU A 281 20.92 -10.48 13.08
CA GLU A 281 20.32 -9.62 12.07
C GLU A 281 21.08 -9.72 10.74
N THR A 282 20.38 -9.46 9.64
CA THR A 282 20.98 -9.33 8.31
C THR A 282 20.42 -8.09 7.62
N THR A 283 21.31 -7.18 7.24
CA THR A 283 20.98 -6.05 6.36
C THR A 283 21.13 -6.47 4.90
N VAL A 284 20.08 -6.24 4.12
CA VAL A 284 20.07 -6.51 2.68
C VAL A 284 20.96 -5.51 1.97
N ALA A 285 22.01 -6.00 1.31
CA ALA A 285 22.94 -5.18 0.55
C ALA A 285 23.03 -5.69 -0.90
N ALA A 286 22.82 -4.80 -1.85
CA ALA A 286 23.02 -5.04 -3.28
C ALA A 286 23.45 -3.74 -3.97
N GLU A 287 24.27 -3.85 -5.01
CA GLU A 287 24.62 -2.70 -5.87
C GLU A 287 23.43 -2.26 -6.74
N GLY A 288 22.63 -3.24 -7.20
CA GLY A 288 21.41 -3.00 -7.96
C GLY A 288 20.23 -2.62 -7.08
N CYS A 289 19.27 -1.87 -7.64
CA CYS A 289 18.02 -1.55 -6.96
C CYS A 289 17.18 -2.81 -6.73
N LEU A 290 16.95 -3.15 -5.47
CA LEU A 290 16.02 -4.20 -5.05
C LEU A 290 14.62 -3.63 -4.85
N SER A 291 14.09 -3.01 -5.90
CA SER A 291 12.77 -2.38 -5.88
C SER A 291 11.64 -3.40 -5.83
N LEU A 292 10.59 -3.06 -5.09
CA LEU A 292 9.30 -3.73 -5.05
C LEU A 292 8.21 -2.71 -5.37
N ALA A 293 7.22 -3.13 -6.15
CA ALA A 293 5.98 -2.39 -6.32
C ALA A 293 5.04 -2.61 -5.13
N ALA A 294 4.10 -1.71 -4.90
CA ALA A 294 3.02 -1.93 -3.96
C ALA A 294 2.22 -3.20 -4.35
N GLY A 295 1.98 -4.08 -3.38
CA GLY A 295 1.35 -5.38 -3.54
C GLY A 295 2.30 -6.50 -4.01
N GLU A 296 3.60 -6.23 -4.18
CA GLU A 296 4.59 -7.24 -4.54
C GLU A 296 5.15 -7.93 -3.29
N SER A 297 5.20 -9.28 -3.30
CA SER A 297 5.85 -10.06 -2.26
C SER A 297 7.32 -10.32 -2.60
N ALA A 298 8.18 -10.24 -1.59
CA ALA A 298 9.59 -10.58 -1.65
C ALA A 298 9.94 -11.72 -0.71
N VAL A 299 10.47 -12.80 -1.27
CA VAL A 299 11.01 -13.92 -0.49
C VAL A 299 12.48 -13.65 -0.18
N LEU A 300 12.81 -13.61 1.11
CA LEU A 300 14.18 -13.59 1.62
C LEU A 300 14.52 -15.00 2.12
N ALA A 301 15.65 -15.57 1.72
CA ALA A 301 15.98 -16.97 2.05
C ALA A 301 17.42 -17.16 2.52
N ARG A 302 17.71 -18.27 3.21
CA ARG A 302 19.09 -18.64 3.58
C ARG A 302 20.01 -18.86 2.39
N ARG A 303 19.47 -19.34 1.27
CA ARG A 303 20.23 -19.67 0.05
C ARG A 303 19.43 -19.31 -1.20
N ALA A 304 20.11 -18.74 -2.19
CA ALA A 304 19.54 -18.45 -3.50
C ALA A 304 19.41 -19.71 -4.39
N ASP A 305 20.23 -20.74 -4.15
CA ASP A 305 20.21 -21.98 -4.94
C ASP A 305 18.94 -22.79 -4.67
N ALA A 306 18.11 -22.94 -5.70
CA ALA A 306 16.82 -23.63 -5.65
C ALA A 306 16.92 -25.10 -5.20
N THR A 307 18.05 -25.77 -5.44
CA THR A 307 18.23 -27.17 -5.02
C THR A 307 18.50 -27.27 -3.51
N LEU A 308 19.17 -26.27 -2.94
CA LEU A 308 19.52 -26.20 -1.52
C LEU A 308 18.38 -25.64 -0.67
N ASN A 309 17.63 -24.67 -1.18
CA ASN A 309 16.55 -24.01 -0.43
C ASN A 309 15.18 -24.72 -0.54
N GLY A 310 15.13 -25.92 -1.11
CA GLY A 310 13.90 -26.71 -1.20
C GLY A 310 13.01 -26.41 -2.41
N GLY A 311 13.46 -25.57 -3.34
CA GLY A 311 12.76 -25.26 -4.59
C GLY A 311 11.97 -23.97 -4.54
N LEU A 312 12.46 -22.96 -3.82
CA LEU A 312 11.83 -21.64 -3.76
C LEU A 312 11.88 -20.95 -5.14
N PRO A 313 10.93 -20.03 -5.42
CA PRO A 313 11.17 -19.00 -6.45
C PRO A 313 12.45 -18.23 -6.12
N THR A 314 13.08 -17.60 -7.12
CA THR A 314 14.34 -16.87 -6.94
C THR A 314 14.22 -15.86 -5.79
N PRO A 315 14.96 -16.05 -4.68
CA PRO A 315 14.86 -15.15 -3.55
C PRO A 315 15.30 -13.73 -3.93
N ARG A 316 14.61 -12.72 -3.42
CA ARG A 316 14.90 -11.31 -3.68
C ARG A 316 16.20 -10.87 -3.00
N ALA A 317 16.49 -11.47 -1.84
CA ALA A 317 17.73 -11.32 -1.10
C ALA A 317 17.99 -12.56 -0.23
N THR A 318 19.19 -12.66 0.34
CA THR A 318 19.55 -13.74 1.27
C THR A 318 19.86 -13.23 2.67
N PHE A 319 19.54 -14.03 3.69
CA PHE A 319 19.92 -13.75 5.09
C PHE A 319 20.82 -14.83 5.69
N HIS A 320 21.56 -14.48 6.75
CA HIS A 320 22.62 -15.31 7.35
C HIS A 320 22.47 -15.51 8.86
N MET A 321 21.23 -15.46 9.37
CA MET A 321 20.88 -15.94 10.71
C MET A 321 20.01 -17.20 10.60
N ASP A 322 19.87 -17.92 11.70
CA ASP A 322 18.95 -19.06 11.81
C ASP A 322 17.62 -18.57 12.41
N LEU A 323 16.51 -19.17 12.01
CA LEU A 323 15.19 -18.96 12.60
C LEU A 323 14.97 -20.00 13.71
N ARG A 324 14.29 -19.61 14.79
CA ARG A 324 14.15 -20.51 15.94
C ARG A 324 12.94 -21.42 15.73
N ASN A 325 13.17 -22.73 15.69
CA ASN A 325 12.09 -23.72 15.63
C ASN A 325 11.14 -23.69 16.84
N ALA A 326 11.56 -23.10 17.96
CA ALA A 326 10.70 -22.90 19.12
C ALA A 326 9.75 -21.69 19.01
N GLY A 327 9.80 -20.94 17.90
CA GLY A 327 9.15 -19.65 17.74
C GLY A 327 10.05 -18.49 18.18
N GLY A 328 9.64 -17.27 17.85
CA GLY A 328 10.37 -16.05 18.19
C GLY A 328 9.78 -14.81 17.51
N ARG A 329 10.49 -13.68 17.66
CA ARG A 329 10.12 -12.41 17.04
C ARG A 329 11.00 -12.11 15.83
N LEU A 330 10.37 -11.72 14.73
CA LEU A 330 11.01 -11.08 13.59
C LEU A 330 10.72 -9.59 13.60
N VAL A 331 11.72 -8.81 13.21
CA VAL A 331 11.63 -7.35 13.09
C VAL A 331 12.26 -6.93 11.77
N VAL A 332 11.50 -6.20 10.96
CA VAL A 332 11.98 -5.52 9.74
C VAL A 332 12.25 -4.07 10.12
N LYS A 333 13.45 -3.57 9.84
CA LYS A 333 13.85 -2.20 10.22
C LYS A 333 14.73 -1.52 9.17
N VAL A 334 14.71 -0.20 9.16
CA VAL A 334 15.61 0.66 8.39
C VAL A 334 16.38 1.55 9.36
N GLY A 335 17.67 1.28 9.52
CA GLY A 335 18.42 1.83 10.66
C GLY A 335 17.80 1.34 11.98
N ASP A 336 17.40 2.27 12.83
CA ASP A 336 16.71 1.98 14.10
C ASP A 336 15.19 2.02 14.00
N ALA A 337 14.63 2.47 12.87
CA ALA A 337 13.19 2.57 12.69
C ALA A 337 12.58 1.21 12.33
N VAL A 338 11.62 0.75 13.13
CA VAL A 338 10.86 -0.47 12.85
C VAL A 338 9.87 -0.18 11.72
N VAL A 339 9.96 -1.01 10.68
CA VAL A 339 9.02 -1.00 9.55
C VAL A 339 7.82 -1.91 9.86
N ASP A 340 8.12 -3.10 10.40
CA ASP A 340 7.13 -4.10 10.79
C ASP A 340 7.77 -5.11 11.75
N ALA A 341 6.94 -5.80 12.54
CA ALA A 341 7.38 -6.89 13.39
C ALA A 341 6.30 -7.97 13.43
N ALA A 342 6.69 -9.20 13.76
CA ALA A 342 5.73 -10.26 14.03
C ALA A 342 6.32 -11.33 14.93
N ASP A 343 5.47 -11.88 15.79
CA ASP A 343 5.77 -13.07 16.58
C ASP A 343 5.27 -14.33 15.85
N TYR A 344 6.14 -15.31 15.65
CA TYR A 344 5.76 -16.62 15.10
C TYR A 344 5.91 -17.72 16.14
N GLY A 345 4.96 -18.65 16.12
CA GLY A 345 4.92 -19.79 17.05
C GLY A 345 5.93 -20.89 16.74
N PRO A 346 5.94 -21.98 17.54
CA PRO A 346 6.77 -23.15 17.28
C PRO A 346 6.55 -23.72 15.88
N ALA A 347 7.66 -24.01 15.18
CA ALA A 347 7.65 -24.45 13.80
C ALA A 347 7.34 -25.95 13.67
N VAL A 348 6.58 -26.30 12.64
CA VAL A 348 6.27 -27.69 12.27
C VAL A 348 7.14 -28.11 11.08
N ASP A 349 7.63 -29.36 11.09
CA ASP A 349 8.53 -29.87 10.04
C ASP A 349 7.92 -29.76 8.64
N GLY A 350 8.56 -28.93 7.82
CA GLY A 350 8.18 -28.61 6.46
C GLY A 350 6.96 -27.72 6.31
N VAL A 351 6.51 -27.02 7.35
CA VAL A 351 5.29 -26.20 7.31
C VAL A 351 5.61 -24.76 7.69
N ALA A 352 5.36 -23.83 6.78
CA ALA A 352 5.46 -22.42 7.05
C ALA A 352 4.30 -21.97 7.94
N THR A 353 4.58 -21.00 8.81
CA THR A 353 3.54 -20.23 9.49
C THR A 353 3.26 -19.01 8.62
N GLN A 354 2.00 -18.80 8.25
CA GLN A 354 1.55 -17.71 7.39
C GLN A 354 0.50 -16.88 8.11
N VAL A 355 0.47 -15.58 7.82
CA VAL A 355 -0.65 -14.71 8.14
C VAL A 355 -1.84 -15.10 7.26
N THR A 356 -3.01 -15.33 7.85
CA THR A 356 -4.25 -15.55 7.10
C THR A 356 -4.46 -14.38 6.16
N ALA A 357 -4.71 -14.63 4.88
CA ALA A 357 -5.43 -13.64 4.12
C ALA A 357 -6.80 -13.44 4.81
N PRO A 358 -7.19 -12.22 5.25
CA PRO A 358 -6.71 -10.90 4.83
C PRO A 358 -5.91 -10.08 5.87
N LEU A 359 -5.42 -10.66 6.97
CA LEU A 359 -4.75 -9.95 8.09
C LEU A 359 -3.29 -9.54 7.78
N ALA A 360 -2.90 -9.45 6.51
CA ALA A 360 -1.55 -9.15 6.05
C ALA A 360 -1.30 -7.64 5.93
N ASP A 361 -1.56 -6.93 7.03
CA ASP A 361 -1.14 -5.54 7.27
C ASP A 361 -0.27 -5.48 8.53
N ALA A 362 0.49 -4.39 8.70
CA ALA A 362 1.50 -4.28 9.76
C ALA A 362 0.94 -4.15 11.19
N ASP A 363 -0.38 -3.93 11.35
CA ASP A 363 -1.00 -3.92 12.68
C ASP A 363 -1.69 -5.26 12.97
N SER A 364 -2.32 -5.87 11.96
CA SER A 364 -3.05 -7.12 12.12
C SER A 364 -2.14 -8.35 12.18
N ASN A 365 -0.97 -8.32 11.54
CA ASN A 365 0.01 -9.41 11.61
C ASN A 365 0.68 -9.51 12.99
N ASP A 366 0.61 -8.48 13.84
CA ASP A 366 1.08 -8.53 15.23
C ASP A 366 0.22 -9.44 16.12
N ALA A 367 -1.03 -9.70 15.72
CA ALA A 367 -1.92 -10.56 16.48
C ALA A 367 -1.57 -12.05 16.26
N PRO A 368 -1.28 -12.86 17.30
CA PRO A 368 -0.97 -14.28 17.13
C PRO A 368 -2.10 -15.08 16.46
N ALA A 369 -3.35 -14.62 16.60
CA ALA A 369 -4.52 -15.23 15.95
C ALA A 369 -4.56 -15.02 14.44
N ALA A 370 -3.75 -14.10 13.90
CA ALA A 370 -3.62 -13.87 12.48
C ALA A 370 -2.77 -14.95 11.80
N TRP A 371 -1.95 -15.68 12.55
CA TRP A 371 -1.02 -16.66 12.01
C TRP A 371 -1.59 -18.09 12.08
N CYS A 372 -1.35 -18.88 11.04
CA CYS A 372 -1.66 -20.30 11.01
C CYS A 372 -0.66 -21.11 10.16
N GLU A 373 -0.79 -22.43 10.21
CA GLU A 373 -0.03 -23.33 9.36
C GLU A 373 -0.43 -23.21 7.87
N ALA A 374 0.57 -23.17 7.00
CA ALA A 374 0.37 -23.18 5.56
C ALA A 374 -0.06 -24.57 5.06
N THR A 375 -0.91 -24.59 4.04
CA THR A 375 -1.47 -25.83 3.46
C THR A 375 -1.10 -26.04 2.00
N ALA A 376 -0.45 -25.06 1.37
CA ALA A 376 -0.09 -25.11 -0.04
C ALA A 376 1.23 -25.85 -0.23
N ALA A 377 1.29 -26.91 -1.02
CA ALA A 377 2.57 -27.54 -1.32
C ALA A 377 3.42 -26.66 -2.26
N TYR A 378 4.71 -26.50 -1.95
CA TYR A 378 5.69 -25.87 -2.84
C TYR A 378 6.98 -26.69 -2.92
N GLY A 379 7.80 -26.37 -3.92
CA GLY A 379 9.13 -26.95 -4.08
C GLY A 379 9.13 -28.46 -4.35
N THR A 380 10.28 -29.11 -4.15
CA THR A 380 10.48 -30.54 -4.48
C THR A 380 10.48 -31.46 -3.27
N ARG A 381 10.56 -30.90 -2.06
CA ARG A 381 10.64 -31.64 -0.78
C ARG A 381 9.28 -31.81 -0.09
N GLY A 382 8.21 -31.31 -0.72
CA GLY A 382 6.85 -31.36 -0.19
C GLY A 382 6.62 -30.42 1.00
N ASN A 383 7.40 -29.35 1.10
CA ASN A 383 7.14 -28.28 2.07
C ASN A 383 5.78 -27.64 1.80
N LEU A 384 5.17 -27.10 2.86
CA LEU A 384 3.92 -26.36 2.80
C LEU A 384 4.19 -24.87 3.06
N GLY A 385 3.70 -24.02 2.16
CA GLY A 385 3.92 -22.57 2.14
C GLY A 385 3.53 -21.95 0.79
N THR A 386 3.44 -20.63 0.74
CA THR A 386 3.09 -19.84 -0.45
C THR A 386 4.18 -18.85 -0.86
N PRO A 387 5.47 -19.25 -0.96
CA PRO A 387 6.56 -18.31 -1.22
C PRO A 387 6.37 -17.57 -2.56
N GLY A 388 6.37 -16.24 -2.50
CA GLY A 388 6.16 -15.32 -3.60
C GLY A 388 4.72 -15.25 -4.09
N GLN A 389 3.77 -15.78 -3.32
CA GLN A 389 2.34 -15.87 -3.66
C GLN A 389 1.50 -15.39 -2.48
N VAL A 390 0.22 -15.14 -2.72
CA VAL A 390 -0.69 -14.74 -1.65
C VAL A 390 -0.97 -15.94 -0.73
N ASN A 391 -0.81 -15.73 0.58
CA ASN A 391 -1.16 -16.67 1.62
C ASN A 391 -2.59 -17.18 1.51
N ARG A 392 -2.79 -18.45 1.89
CA ARG A 392 -4.14 -19.02 1.96
C ARG A 392 -4.82 -18.57 3.24
N ALA A 393 -6.13 -18.35 3.16
CA ALA A 393 -6.94 -18.13 4.36
C ALA A 393 -6.79 -19.31 5.32
N CYS A 394 -6.60 -19.00 6.60
CA CYS A 394 -6.56 -19.99 7.65
C CYS A 394 -7.96 -20.60 7.81
N VAL A 395 -8.11 -21.87 7.44
CA VAL A 395 -9.37 -22.59 7.63
C VAL A 395 -9.40 -23.02 9.09
N GLY A 396 -10.34 -22.49 9.87
CA GLY A 396 -10.61 -23.02 11.21
C GLY A 396 -11.01 -24.49 11.10
N ASP A 397 -10.44 -25.33 11.97
CA ASP A 397 -10.69 -26.78 12.04
C ASP A 397 -12.18 -27.09 12.24
N GLY A 398 -12.93 -27.12 11.15
CA GLY A 398 -14.26 -27.72 11.06
C GLY A 398 -14.10 -29.23 10.98
N GLY A 399 -14.13 -29.88 12.13
CA GLY A 399 -14.01 -31.32 12.30
C GLY A 399 -14.86 -32.16 11.34
N THR A 400 -14.37 -33.38 11.13
CA THR A 400 -14.95 -34.52 10.41
C THR A 400 -16.49 -34.58 10.30
N PRO A 401 -17.06 -34.93 9.11
CA PRO A 401 -18.49 -35.19 8.98
C PRO A 401 -18.83 -36.57 9.55
N GLY A 402 -19.51 -36.59 10.69
CA GLY A 402 -20.07 -37.81 11.27
C GLY A 402 -21.25 -37.53 12.21
N GLY A 403 -22.47 -37.84 11.74
CA GLY A 403 -23.55 -38.34 12.60
C GLY A 403 -24.67 -37.37 13.01
N ALA A 404 -25.78 -37.46 12.26
CA ALA A 404 -27.18 -37.60 12.71
C ALA A 404 -27.79 -36.64 13.77
N GLY A 405 -28.81 -35.89 13.30
CA GLY A 405 -30.15 -35.63 13.92
C GLY A 405 -30.19 -35.05 15.34
N ASP A 406 -30.75 -33.86 15.54
CA ASP A 406 -32.18 -33.52 15.53
C ASP A 406 -32.32 -31.98 15.32
N GLY A 407 -33.38 -31.37 14.80
CA GLY A 407 -34.81 -31.62 14.94
C GLY A 407 -35.47 -30.44 15.68
N GLY A 408 -35.39 -29.21 15.14
CA GLY A 408 -36.07 -28.04 15.72
C GLY A 408 -36.18 -26.83 14.78
N THR A 409 -37.32 -26.70 14.10
CA THR A 409 -37.81 -25.47 13.43
C THR A 409 -38.89 -24.78 14.29
N PRO A 410 -39.39 -23.58 13.97
CA PRO A 410 -38.69 -22.30 13.73
C PRO A 410 -39.34 -21.15 14.54
N ALA A 411 -38.60 -20.09 14.85
CA ALA A 411 -39.17 -18.78 15.15
C ALA A 411 -38.63 -17.78 14.12
N GLY A 412 -39.49 -17.42 13.17
CA GLY A 412 -39.14 -16.53 12.07
C GLY A 412 -39.28 -15.05 12.42
N GLY A 413 -38.62 -14.22 11.62
CA GLY A 413 -39.07 -12.84 11.36
C GLY A 413 -37.96 -11.84 11.07
N GLY A 414 -37.57 -11.72 9.79
CA GLY A 414 -36.99 -10.52 9.15
C GLY A 414 -35.55 -10.15 9.58
N ASP A 415 -34.55 -10.11 8.72
CA ASP A 415 -34.55 -9.63 7.34
C ASP A 415 -33.58 -10.49 6.51
N ALA A 416 -34.10 -11.11 5.45
CA ALA A 416 -33.27 -11.68 4.41
C ALA A 416 -32.76 -10.51 3.57
N GLY A 417 -31.69 -9.88 4.05
CA GLY A 417 -30.89 -8.98 3.23
C GLY A 417 -30.59 -9.71 1.93
N THR A 418 -30.96 -9.07 0.82
CA THR A 418 -30.58 -9.47 -0.54
C THR A 418 -29.16 -10.06 -0.53
N PRO A 419 -28.91 -11.23 -1.12
CA PRO A 419 -27.54 -11.75 -1.19
C PRO A 419 -26.67 -10.65 -1.79
N ALA A 420 -25.68 -10.19 -1.04
CA ALA A 420 -24.71 -9.24 -1.53
C ALA A 420 -24.21 -9.79 -2.88
N PRO A 421 -24.21 -8.98 -3.97
CA PRO A 421 -23.67 -9.43 -5.26
C PRO A 421 -22.25 -9.94 -5.02
N PRO A 422 -21.78 -10.97 -5.75
CA PRO A 422 -20.67 -11.83 -5.36
C PRO A 422 -19.49 -10.99 -4.85
N GLY A 423 -19.37 -10.96 -3.52
CA GLY A 423 -18.53 -10.00 -2.82
C GLY A 423 -17.06 -10.28 -3.07
N CYS A 424 -16.28 -9.22 -3.04
CA CYS A 424 -14.86 -9.21 -3.26
C CYS A 424 -14.22 -8.83 -1.92
N ILE A 425 -13.31 -9.62 -1.37
CA ILE A 425 -12.67 -9.26 -0.09
C ILE A 425 -11.60 -8.20 -0.38
N ASP A 426 -11.73 -7.00 0.21
CA ASP A 426 -10.72 -5.96 0.09
C ASP A 426 -9.44 -6.41 0.79
N ARG A 427 -8.33 -6.42 0.05
CA ARG A 427 -7.04 -6.96 0.53
C ARG A 427 -6.40 -6.10 1.63
N THR A 428 -6.83 -4.85 1.78
CA THR A 428 -6.30 -3.92 2.79
C THR A 428 -7.13 -3.95 4.07
N THR A 429 -8.44 -4.20 3.98
CA THR A 429 -9.34 -4.11 5.15
C THR A 429 -9.98 -5.44 5.55
N GLY A 430 -9.85 -6.48 4.73
CA GLY A 430 -10.53 -7.77 4.93
C GLY A 430 -12.06 -7.71 4.83
N ALA A 431 -12.63 -6.53 4.58
CA ALA A 431 -14.06 -6.35 4.46
C ALA A 431 -14.55 -6.85 3.10
N SER A 432 -15.72 -7.47 3.09
CA SER A 432 -16.43 -7.73 1.84
C SER A 432 -16.83 -6.39 1.23
N ARG A 433 -16.30 -6.11 0.04
CA ARG A 433 -16.65 -4.96 -0.79
C ARG A 433 -17.23 -5.42 -2.12
N ALA A 434 -17.90 -4.51 -2.81
CA ALA A 434 -18.30 -4.75 -4.18
C ALA A 434 -17.05 -4.94 -5.07
N ARG A 435 -17.17 -5.81 -6.08
CA ARG A 435 -16.17 -5.91 -7.16
C ARG A 435 -16.08 -4.56 -7.87
N ARG A 436 -14.86 -4.07 -8.06
CA ARG A 436 -14.55 -2.93 -8.93
C ARG A 436 -14.50 -3.45 -10.37
N THR A 437 -15.68 -3.73 -10.91
CA THR A 437 -15.83 -4.32 -12.24
C THR A 437 -15.27 -3.40 -13.33
N PRO A 438 -14.41 -3.89 -14.24
CA PRO A 438 -13.90 -3.09 -15.35
C PRO A 438 -15.03 -2.53 -16.24
N ALA A 439 -14.94 -1.25 -16.60
CA ALA A 439 -15.82 -0.69 -17.63
C ALA A 439 -15.11 -0.72 -18.99
N ALA A 440 -15.81 -0.37 -20.06
CA ALA A 440 -15.22 -0.32 -21.39
C ALA A 440 -14.02 0.64 -21.37
N GLY A 441 -12.90 0.20 -21.93
CA GLY A 441 -11.66 0.95 -21.97
C GLY A 441 -11.01 1.22 -20.61
N SER A 442 -11.25 0.39 -19.59
CA SER A 442 -10.54 0.54 -18.31
C SER A 442 -9.33 -0.39 -18.15
N LEU A 443 -9.29 -1.47 -18.92
CA LEU A 443 -8.11 -2.30 -19.12
C LEU A 443 -7.57 -2.05 -20.53
N VAL A 444 -6.26 -2.16 -20.69
CA VAL A 444 -5.59 -2.07 -21.98
C VAL A 444 -4.67 -3.29 -22.11
N LEU A 445 -4.83 -4.08 -23.17
CA LEU A 445 -3.91 -5.12 -23.57
C LEU A 445 -2.61 -4.45 -24.03
N THR A 446 -1.51 -4.77 -23.37
CA THR A 446 -0.24 -4.08 -23.59
C THR A 446 0.83 -4.98 -24.20
N GLU A 447 0.80 -6.28 -23.94
CA GLU A 447 1.83 -7.18 -24.45
C GLU A 447 1.32 -8.63 -24.46
N PHE A 448 1.77 -9.45 -25.42
CA PHE A 448 1.50 -10.89 -25.40
C PHE A 448 2.62 -11.71 -26.07
N MET A 449 2.89 -12.90 -25.53
CA MET A 449 3.83 -13.88 -26.07
C MET A 449 3.08 -15.08 -26.63
N ALA A 450 3.05 -15.20 -27.95
CA ALA A 450 2.32 -16.27 -28.65
C ALA A 450 3.19 -17.44 -29.13
N ASP A 451 4.52 -17.32 -29.07
CA ASP A 451 5.45 -18.35 -29.56
C ASP A 451 6.71 -18.32 -28.68
N PRO A 452 6.63 -18.69 -27.39
CA PRO A 452 7.78 -18.70 -26.50
C PRO A 452 8.87 -19.65 -27.03
N GLN A 453 10.13 -19.26 -26.92
CA GLN A 453 11.25 -20.10 -27.36
C GLN A 453 11.97 -20.76 -26.18
N ALA A 454 11.98 -20.10 -25.02
CA ALA A 454 12.66 -20.62 -23.84
C ALA A 454 11.98 -21.85 -23.22
N VAL A 455 10.67 -21.99 -23.42
CA VAL A 455 9.84 -23.11 -22.95
C VAL A 455 8.75 -23.40 -23.98
N ALA A 456 8.06 -24.54 -23.86
CA ALA A 456 6.97 -24.88 -24.78
C ALA A 456 5.76 -23.93 -24.67
N ASP A 457 5.08 -23.66 -25.78
CA ASP A 457 3.87 -22.82 -25.88
C ASP A 457 2.83 -23.14 -24.82
N ALA A 458 2.56 -24.43 -24.63
CA ALA A 458 1.58 -24.91 -23.65
C ALA A 458 1.86 -24.48 -22.20
N THR A 459 3.04 -23.92 -21.92
CA THR A 459 3.48 -23.42 -20.60
C THR A 459 3.94 -21.97 -20.62
N GLY A 460 4.49 -21.47 -21.74
CA GLY A 460 5.17 -20.18 -21.81
C GLY A 460 4.38 -19.02 -22.42
N GLU A 461 3.18 -19.24 -22.94
CA GLU A 461 2.37 -18.12 -23.47
C GLU A 461 1.78 -17.29 -22.33
N TRP A 462 1.69 -15.98 -22.58
CA TRP A 462 1.13 -15.02 -21.63
C TRP A 462 0.60 -13.76 -22.31
N VAL A 463 -0.25 -13.04 -21.60
CA VAL A 463 -0.88 -11.77 -21.99
C VAL A 463 -0.77 -10.80 -20.81
N GLU A 464 -0.36 -9.56 -21.06
CA GLU A 464 -0.33 -8.48 -20.09
C GLU A 464 -1.48 -7.50 -20.32
N VAL A 465 -2.04 -7.03 -19.20
CA VAL A 465 -3.04 -5.97 -19.17
C VAL A 465 -2.60 -4.84 -18.25
N LEU A 466 -2.81 -3.59 -18.67
CA LEU A 466 -2.65 -2.37 -17.89
C LEU A 466 -4.01 -1.90 -17.36
N ALA A 467 -4.10 -1.65 -16.07
CA ALA A 467 -5.28 -1.07 -15.44
C ALA A 467 -5.18 0.47 -15.43
N LEU A 468 -6.18 1.17 -15.98
CA LEU A 468 -6.21 2.65 -15.98
C LEU A 468 -6.80 3.26 -14.71
N ARG A 469 -7.31 2.41 -13.81
CA ARG A 469 -7.86 2.75 -12.50
C ARG A 469 -7.82 1.51 -11.60
N ASP A 470 -8.12 1.67 -10.32
CA ASP A 470 -8.28 0.54 -9.41
C ASP A 470 -9.45 -0.34 -9.86
N MET A 471 -9.20 -1.61 -10.16
CA MET A 471 -10.22 -2.57 -10.58
C MET A 471 -9.89 -4.01 -10.21
N ASP A 472 -10.88 -4.90 -10.33
CA ASP A 472 -10.71 -6.33 -10.11
C ASP A 472 -10.92 -7.09 -11.42
N LEU A 473 -10.02 -7.98 -11.79
CA LEU A 473 -10.17 -8.83 -12.99
C LEU A 473 -11.20 -9.96 -12.78
N ASN A 474 -11.84 -10.05 -11.62
CA ASN A 474 -12.93 -10.97 -11.38
C ASN A 474 -14.07 -10.80 -12.38
N GLY A 475 -14.47 -11.90 -13.02
CA GLY A 475 -15.47 -11.90 -14.08
C GLY A 475 -14.97 -11.39 -15.44
N VAL A 476 -13.73 -10.89 -15.52
CA VAL A 476 -13.09 -10.59 -16.80
C VAL A 476 -12.79 -11.90 -17.50
N SER A 477 -13.08 -11.93 -18.80
CA SER A 477 -12.85 -13.05 -19.69
C SER A 477 -11.86 -12.65 -20.77
N LEU A 478 -10.74 -13.37 -20.85
CA LEU A 478 -9.83 -13.33 -21.99
C LEU A 478 -10.29 -14.35 -23.03
N SER A 479 -10.40 -13.94 -24.29
CA SER A 479 -10.80 -14.82 -25.39
C SER A 479 -10.04 -14.55 -26.68
N ASN A 480 -10.00 -15.54 -27.57
CA ASN A 480 -9.37 -15.44 -28.89
C ASN A 480 -10.38 -15.57 -30.04
N GLU A 481 -9.91 -15.43 -31.29
CA GLU A 481 -10.77 -15.52 -32.49
C GLU A 481 -11.43 -16.89 -32.68
N GLY A 482 -10.88 -17.95 -32.09
CA GLY A 482 -11.40 -19.31 -32.13
C GLY A 482 -12.56 -19.56 -31.17
N GLY A 483 -12.96 -18.56 -30.38
CA GLY A 483 -14.01 -18.68 -29.36
C GLY A 483 -13.56 -19.36 -28.07
N SER A 484 -12.27 -19.68 -27.94
CA SER A 484 -11.71 -20.12 -26.65
C SER A 484 -11.72 -18.96 -25.67
N ARG A 485 -12.02 -19.26 -24.40
CA ARG A 485 -12.20 -18.26 -23.36
C ARG A 485 -11.73 -18.79 -22.01
N ALA A 486 -11.08 -17.92 -21.23
CA ALA A 486 -10.83 -18.12 -19.81
C ALA A 486 -11.46 -16.95 -19.05
N THR A 487 -12.22 -17.24 -17.99
CA THR A 487 -12.80 -16.24 -17.10
C THR A 487 -12.06 -16.29 -15.78
N PHE A 488 -11.59 -15.15 -15.32
CA PHE A 488 -10.78 -15.06 -14.10
C PHE A 488 -11.67 -14.81 -12.90
N GLU A 489 -11.40 -15.53 -11.82
CA GLU A 489 -12.21 -15.50 -10.62
C GLU A 489 -11.37 -15.81 -9.40
N SER A 490 -11.61 -15.07 -8.31
CA SER A 490 -10.96 -15.28 -7.01
C SER A 490 -11.83 -14.73 -5.90
N ALA A 491 -11.96 -15.47 -4.80
CA ALA A 491 -12.67 -15.00 -3.62
C ALA A 491 -12.01 -13.75 -2.97
N LEU A 492 -10.70 -13.55 -3.21
CA LEU A 492 -9.88 -12.46 -2.66
C LEU A 492 -9.65 -11.29 -3.62
N CYS A 493 -10.44 -11.22 -4.69
CA CYS A 493 -10.27 -10.32 -5.82
C CYS A 493 -8.94 -10.50 -6.58
N LEU A 494 -8.99 -10.30 -7.89
CA LEU A 494 -7.83 -10.15 -8.75
C LEU A 494 -7.59 -8.65 -8.95
N SER A 495 -7.30 -7.96 -7.85
CA SER A 495 -7.19 -6.50 -7.83
C SER A 495 -5.93 -6.02 -8.53
N VAL A 496 -6.08 -5.00 -9.37
CA VAL A 496 -4.97 -4.27 -10.01
C VAL A 496 -5.20 -2.79 -9.78
N LYS A 497 -4.18 -2.11 -9.26
CA LYS A 497 -4.19 -0.67 -9.00
C LYS A 497 -4.10 0.14 -10.29
N ALA A 498 -4.54 1.39 -10.25
CA ALA A 498 -4.34 2.34 -11.34
C ALA A 498 -2.86 2.42 -11.76
N GLY A 499 -2.59 2.25 -13.05
CA GLY A 499 -1.23 2.18 -13.61
C GLY A 499 -0.53 0.83 -13.43
N GLY A 500 -1.11 -0.10 -12.68
CA GLY A 500 -0.59 -1.45 -12.46
C GLY A 500 -0.77 -2.36 -13.68
N ARG A 501 0.18 -3.29 -13.86
CA ARG A 501 0.17 -4.31 -14.91
C ARG A 501 -0.07 -5.68 -14.30
N ALA A 502 -0.85 -6.50 -15.00
CA ALA A 502 -1.13 -7.87 -14.59
C ALA A 502 -0.82 -8.85 -15.70
N ILE A 503 -0.17 -9.96 -15.32
CA ILE A 503 0.17 -11.05 -16.23
C ILE A 503 -0.87 -12.16 -16.12
N LEU A 504 -1.42 -12.54 -17.26
CA LEU A 504 -2.28 -13.71 -17.44
C LEU A 504 -1.46 -14.73 -18.22
N ALA A 505 -1.30 -15.97 -17.72
CA ALA A 505 -0.35 -16.91 -18.33
C ALA A 505 -0.88 -18.34 -18.43
N ARG A 506 -0.19 -19.19 -19.20
CA ARG A 506 -0.43 -20.63 -19.28
C ARG A 506 -0.09 -21.38 -17.98
N SER A 507 0.83 -20.84 -17.19
CA SER A 507 1.28 -21.43 -15.93
C SER A 507 1.78 -20.36 -14.97
N GLU A 508 1.36 -20.46 -13.70
CA GLU A 508 1.86 -19.63 -12.59
C GLU A 508 3.27 -20.02 -12.13
N ASP A 509 3.74 -21.22 -12.49
CA ASP A 509 5.05 -21.72 -12.05
C ASP A 509 6.18 -21.08 -12.84
N ALA A 510 6.86 -20.10 -12.22
CA ALA A 510 8.00 -19.37 -12.77
C ALA A 510 9.12 -20.29 -13.28
N ALA A 511 9.33 -21.46 -12.66
CA ALA A 511 10.37 -22.40 -13.08
C ALA A 511 10.04 -23.07 -14.42
N ARG A 512 8.74 -23.14 -14.77
CA ARG A 512 8.22 -23.83 -15.96
C ARG A 512 7.76 -22.87 -17.06
N ASN A 513 7.32 -21.66 -16.72
CA ASN A 513 6.74 -20.68 -17.65
C ASN A 513 7.77 -19.75 -18.32
N GLY A 514 9.05 -20.07 -18.22
CA GLY A 514 10.12 -19.25 -18.79
C GLY A 514 10.67 -18.17 -17.85
N GLY A 515 10.20 -18.10 -16.61
CA GLY A 515 10.65 -17.13 -15.61
C GLY A 515 9.85 -15.84 -15.62
N LEU A 516 8.53 -15.94 -15.82
CA LEU A 516 7.63 -14.80 -15.70
C LEU A 516 7.61 -14.26 -14.26
N PRO A 517 7.36 -12.94 -14.08
CA PRO A 517 7.01 -12.37 -12.78
C PRO A 517 5.65 -12.90 -12.29
N ALA A 518 5.16 -12.39 -11.16
CA ALA A 518 3.90 -12.82 -10.56
C ALA A 518 2.74 -12.84 -11.59
N VAL A 519 2.14 -14.03 -11.76
CA VAL A 519 1.01 -14.28 -12.65
C VAL A 519 -0.28 -14.07 -11.86
N LEU A 520 -1.15 -13.17 -12.32
CA LEU A 520 -2.41 -12.85 -11.65
C LEU A 520 -3.52 -13.87 -11.95
N GLY A 521 -3.47 -14.55 -13.09
CA GLY A 521 -4.43 -15.59 -13.44
C GLY A 521 -3.98 -16.45 -14.60
N THR A 522 -4.58 -17.63 -14.72
CA THR A 522 -4.21 -18.61 -15.75
C THR A 522 -5.26 -18.80 -16.83
N PHE A 523 -4.81 -19.09 -18.06
CA PHE A 523 -5.67 -19.49 -19.17
C PHE A 523 -5.19 -20.81 -19.81
N ASN A 524 -6.10 -21.53 -20.45
CA ASN A 524 -5.88 -22.91 -20.89
C ASN A 524 -6.08 -23.14 -22.41
N PHE A 525 -6.11 -22.08 -23.20
CA PHE A 525 -6.07 -22.13 -24.66
C PHE A 525 -4.73 -21.63 -25.20
N ASN A 526 -4.47 -21.82 -26.48
CA ASN A 526 -3.21 -21.39 -27.11
C ASN A 526 -3.40 -20.06 -27.85
N LEU A 527 -2.33 -19.27 -27.88
CA LEU A 527 -2.21 -18.14 -28.77
C LEU A 527 -1.70 -18.64 -30.14
N PRO A 528 -2.19 -18.09 -31.26
CA PRO A 528 -1.82 -18.59 -32.57
C PRO A 528 -0.46 -18.04 -33.04
N ASN A 529 0.50 -18.94 -33.28
CA ASN A 529 1.84 -18.58 -33.77
C ASN A 529 1.83 -18.22 -35.27
N THR A 530 0.80 -18.62 -36.02
CA THR A 530 0.73 -18.47 -37.47
C THR A 530 -0.02 -17.21 -37.92
N ALA A 531 0.41 -16.64 -39.05
CA ALA A 531 -0.26 -15.51 -39.69
C ALA A 531 -1.75 -15.81 -39.99
N GLY A 532 -2.57 -14.75 -40.01
CA GLY A 532 -4.02 -14.84 -40.20
C GLY A 532 -4.76 -13.80 -39.37
N ASN A 533 -6.06 -13.64 -39.55
CA ASN A 533 -6.83 -12.66 -38.76
C ASN A 533 -6.97 -13.14 -37.32
N ARG A 534 -6.15 -12.61 -36.41
CA ARG A 534 -6.10 -12.99 -34.99
C ARG A 534 -6.72 -11.93 -34.10
N LYS A 535 -7.18 -12.34 -32.92
CA LYS A 535 -7.79 -11.42 -31.95
C LYS A 535 -7.52 -11.89 -30.52
N LEU A 536 -7.30 -10.92 -29.63
CA LEU A 536 -7.47 -11.08 -28.19
C LEU A 536 -8.53 -10.11 -27.72
N GLU A 537 -9.43 -10.57 -26.86
CA GLU A 537 -10.53 -9.78 -26.32
C GLU A 537 -10.65 -9.97 -24.83
N LEU A 538 -10.69 -8.85 -24.11
CA LEU A 538 -11.15 -8.76 -22.74
C LEU A 538 -12.63 -8.38 -22.74
N SER A 539 -13.45 -9.18 -22.05
CA SER A 539 -14.87 -8.90 -21.88
C SER A 539 -15.29 -9.14 -20.44
N VAL A 540 -16.32 -8.45 -19.97
CA VAL A 540 -16.93 -8.67 -18.65
C VAL A 540 -18.44 -8.66 -18.82
N GLU A 541 -19.11 -9.71 -18.34
CA GLU A 541 -20.56 -9.89 -18.52
C GLU A 541 -21.00 -9.81 -19.99
N GLY A 542 -20.13 -10.23 -20.93
CA GLY A 542 -20.38 -10.14 -22.37
C GLY A 542 -20.19 -8.74 -22.98
N ARG A 543 -19.85 -7.73 -22.18
CA ARG A 543 -19.48 -6.39 -22.67
C ARG A 543 -17.99 -6.34 -22.97
N LEU A 544 -17.64 -5.82 -24.14
CA LEU A 544 -16.25 -5.56 -24.53
C LEU A 544 -15.60 -4.57 -23.54
N VAL A 545 -14.42 -4.94 -23.04
CA VAL A 545 -13.55 -4.07 -22.25
C VAL A 545 -12.45 -3.51 -23.15
N ASP A 546 -11.74 -4.40 -23.85
CA ASP A 546 -10.63 -4.06 -24.74
C ASP A 546 -10.38 -5.21 -25.74
N ALA A 547 -9.85 -4.92 -26.94
CA ALA A 547 -9.50 -5.96 -27.89
C ALA A 547 -8.45 -5.56 -28.91
N VAL A 548 -7.44 -6.40 -29.09
CA VAL A 548 -6.40 -6.18 -30.10
C VAL A 548 -6.53 -7.19 -31.23
N THR A 549 -6.19 -6.77 -32.45
CA THR A 549 -6.17 -7.64 -33.64
C THR A 549 -4.82 -7.55 -34.35
N TRP A 550 -4.37 -8.67 -34.91
CA TRP A 550 -3.12 -8.73 -35.66
C TRP A 550 -3.21 -9.74 -36.81
N THR A 551 -2.29 -9.63 -37.76
CA THR A 551 -2.21 -10.52 -38.94
C THR A 551 -0.88 -11.22 -39.13
N GLY A 552 0.19 -10.69 -38.52
CA GLY A 552 1.53 -11.26 -38.59
C GLY A 552 1.63 -12.60 -37.87
N ALA A 553 2.54 -13.46 -38.35
CA ALA A 553 2.96 -14.63 -37.58
C ALA A 553 3.76 -14.16 -36.35
N ALA A 554 3.66 -14.92 -35.26
CA ALA A 554 4.53 -14.72 -34.10
C ALA A 554 5.98 -14.98 -34.51
N THR A 555 6.91 -14.28 -33.87
CA THR A 555 8.34 -14.58 -34.00
C THR A 555 8.75 -15.39 -32.78
N PRO A 556 9.41 -16.55 -32.95
CA PRO A 556 9.81 -17.40 -31.82
C PRO A 556 10.63 -16.63 -30.79
N GLY A 557 10.20 -16.71 -29.53
CA GLY A 557 10.81 -16.05 -28.38
C GLY A 557 10.62 -14.54 -28.34
N VAL A 558 9.59 -14.00 -29.00
CA VAL A 558 9.37 -12.55 -29.10
C VAL A 558 7.92 -12.21 -28.85
N SER A 559 7.67 -11.41 -27.82
CA SER A 559 6.34 -10.85 -27.57
C SER A 559 6.00 -9.75 -28.59
N SER A 560 4.70 -9.59 -28.80
CA SER A 560 4.11 -8.43 -29.44
C SER A 560 3.76 -7.42 -28.36
N GLN A 561 4.39 -6.25 -28.38
CA GLN A 561 4.20 -5.19 -27.37
C GLN A 561 3.54 -3.94 -27.99
N LEU A 562 2.71 -3.27 -27.20
CA LEU A 562 2.11 -1.98 -27.51
C LEU A 562 3.14 -0.86 -27.37
N ASP A 563 3.16 0.09 -28.30
CA ASP A 563 3.90 1.34 -28.14
C ASP A 563 3.42 2.07 -26.86
N PRO A 564 4.30 2.37 -25.88
CA PRO A 564 3.94 3.07 -24.66
C PRO A 564 3.17 4.37 -24.88
N HIS A 565 3.44 5.09 -25.98
CA HIS A 565 2.74 6.33 -26.34
C HIS A 565 1.28 6.13 -26.79
N ARG A 566 0.84 4.88 -26.87
CA ARG A 566 -0.50 4.44 -27.28
C ARG A 566 -1.17 3.57 -26.22
N SER A 567 -0.74 3.68 -24.96
CA SER A 567 -1.27 2.93 -23.80
C SER A 567 -2.67 3.40 -23.35
N ASP A 568 -3.57 3.58 -24.31
CA ASP A 568 -4.99 3.86 -24.08
C ASP A 568 -5.86 2.92 -24.95
N PRO A 569 -7.12 2.68 -24.55
CA PRO A 569 -7.97 1.65 -25.13
C PRO A 569 -8.55 2.00 -26.50
N GLN A 570 -8.27 3.20 -27.04
CA GLN A 570 -8.66 3.56 -28.39
C GLN A 570 -7.46 3.48 -29.33
N ARG A 571 -6.26 3.81 -28.84
CA ARG A 571 -5.03 3.83 -29.64
C ARG A 571 -4.37 2.47 -29.72
N ASN A 572 -4.52 1.58 -28.73
CA ASN A 572 -4.03 0.21 -28.83
C ASN A 572 -4.67 -0.58 -29.99
N ASP A 573 -5.89 -0.21 -30.38
CA ASP A 573 -6.62 -0.77 -31.52
C ASP A 573 -6.16 -0.27 -32.88
N TRP A 574 -5.33 0.79 -32.93
CA TRP A 574 -4.89 1.36 -34.20
C TRP A 574 -3.92 0.42 -34.93
N PRO A 575 -4.01 0.31 -36.26
CA PRO A 575 -3.02 -0.42 -37.04
C PRO A 575 -1.60 0.10 -36.76
N GLY A 576 -0.68 -0.83 -36.46
CA GLY A 576 0.72 -0.51 -36.15
C GLY A 576 0.96 -0.01 -34.72
N SER A 577 0.00 -0.13 -33.82
CA SER A 577 0.23 0.16 -32.39
C SER A 577 1.07 -0.91 -31.69
N PHE A 578 1.06 -2.14 -32.19
CA PHE A 578 1.90 -3.22 -31.70
C PHE A 578 3.12 -3.43 -32.59
N CYS A 579 4.24 -3.74 -31.96
CA CYS A 579 5.50 -4.09 -32.61
C CYS A 579 6.18 -5.26 -31.90
N PRO A 580 7.11 -5.97 -32.57
CA PRO A 580 7.94 -6.97 -31.92
C PRO A 580 8.83 -6.32 -30.84
N THR A 581 8.95 -6.97 -29.69
CA THR A 581 9.80 -6.47 -28.61
C THR A 581 11.27 -6.36 -29.03
N PRO A 582 11.95 -5.23 -28.76
CA PRO A 582 13.36 -5.02 -29.14
C PRO A 582 14.33 -6.01 -28.48
N ASP A 583 15.47 -6.25 -29.12
CA ASP A 583 16.51 -7.19 -28.66
C ASP A 583 17.05 -6.96 -27.25
N ALA A 584 17.03 -5.71 -26.80
CA ALA A 584 17.50 -5.31 -25.48
C ALA A 584 16.52 -5.65 -24.34
N ALA A 585 15.26 -5.90 -24.64
CA ALA A 585 14.24 -6.23 -23.64
C ALA A 585 14.04 -7.74 -23.57
N ARG A 586 14.54 -8.37 -22.51
CA ARG A 586 14.44 -9.81 -22.26
C ARG A 586 13.99 -10.05 -20.83
N TYR A 587 13.29 -11.16 -20.61
CA TYR A 587 12.87 -11.61 -19.30
C TYR A 587 13.28 -13.06 -19.04
N GLY A 588 13.32 -13.43 -17.76
CA GLY A 588 13.51 -14.80 -17.31
C GLY A 588 14.65 -15.53 -18.04
N ARG A 589 14.30 -16.60 -18.77
CA ARG A 589 15.25 -17.49 -19.47
C ARG A 589 15.70 -16.98 -20.85
N GLY A 590 15.33 -15.76 -21.25
CA GLY A 590 15.92 -15.08 -22.39
C GLY A 590 15.00 -14.76 -23.57
N ASP A 591 13.70 -15.09 -23.49
CA ASP A 591 12.72 -14.60 -24.46
C ASP A 591 12.62 -13.07 -24.39
N ARG A 592 12.29 -12.42 -25.52
CA ARG A 592 12.13 -10.97 -25.62
C ARG A 592 10.74 -10.56 -25.14
N GLY A 593 10.69 -9.71 -24.13
CA GLY A 593 9.46 -9.21 -23.53
C GLY A 593 9.71 -8.31 -22.32
N THR A 594 8.67 -7.61 -21.89
CA THR A 594 8.68 -6.73 -20.71
C THR A 594 7.55 -7.05 -19.70
N PRO A 595 7.29 -8.33 -19.37
CA PRO A 595 6.18 -8.68 -18.48
C PRO A 595 6.31 -7.97 -17.12
N GLY A 596 5.24 -7.29 -16.69
CA GLY A 596 5.14 -6.50 -15.47
C GLY A 596 5.76 -5.10 -15.58
N GLY A 597 6.48 -4.81 -16.67
CA GLY A 597 7.19 -3.56 -16.90
C GLY A 597 6.55 -2.69 -17.98
N VAL A 598 7.08 -1.47 -18.16
CA VAL A 598 6.67 -0.61 -19.28
C VAL A 598 7.36 -1.09 -20.56
N ASN A 599 6.57 -1.31 -21.62
CA ASN A 599 7.07 -1.66 -22.95
C ASN A 599 8.12 -0.68 -23.46
N ARG A 600 8.94 -1.13 -24.42
CA ARG A 600 9.87 -0.23 -25.10
C ARG A 600 9.16 0.51 -26.25
N PRO A 601 9.54 1.77 -26.59
CA PRO A 601 9.01 2.43 -27.77
C PRO A 601 9.19 1.58 -29.02
N CYS A 602 8.16 1.52 -29.86
CA CYS A 602 8.29 0.88 -31.16
C CYS A 602 9.29 1.67 -32.02
N ALA A 603 10.10 0.97 -32.80
CA ALA A 603 11.03 1.63 -33.71
C ALA A 603 10.23 2.46 -34.75
N PRO A 604 10.71 3.66 -35.12
CA PRO A 604 10.01 4.55 -36.04
C PRO A 604 9.85 4.00 -37.46
#